data_AF-C5BPU0-F1
#
_entry.id   AF-C5BPU0-F1
#
_cell.length_a   1.000
_cell.length_b   1.000
_cell.length_c   1.000
_cell.angle_alpha   90.00
_cell.angle_beta   90.00
_cell.angle_gamma   90.00
#
_symmetry.space_group_name_H-M   'P 1'
#
loop_
_entity.id
_entity.type
_entity.pdbx_description
1 polymer ?
#
loop_
_entity_poly.entity_id
_entity_poly.type
_entity_poly.pdbx_seq_one_letter_code
_entity_poly.pdbx_strand_id
1 'polypeptide(L)'
;MFDIGFLELVVVAAVGLVIIGPEKLPGAIRTVAIWIGTIRRTLGNARAEFERQIGADEIRREIHNEQVLASLRAAKSTRDEIQNKLNNLASDSLKSAESKNESENNGENSTAVTPEKPASTTSDQTTP
;
A
#
# COMPACT_ATOMS: atom_id res chain seq x y z
N MET A 1 9.68 15.89 14.82
CA MET A 1 11.15 15.91 14.93
C MET A 1 11.49 15.39 16.31
N PHE A 2 11.71 14.08 16.40
CA PHE A 2 12.09 13.35 17.61
C PHE A 2 13.09 12.29 17.17
N ASP A 3 14.29 12.74 16.83
CA ASP A 3 15.44 11.86 16.61
C ASP A 3 16.00 11.45 17.99
N ILE A 4 15.22 10.64 18.72
CA ILE A 4 15.72 9.94 19.91
C ILE A 4 16.43 8.68 19.40
N GLY A 5 17.75 8.78 19.30
CA GLY A 5 18.62 7.64 19.08
C GLY A 5 18.94 6.92 20.39
N PHE A 6 19.72 5.85 20.26
CA PHE A 6 20.17 5.06 21.41
C PHE A 6 21.03 5.90 22.38
N LEU A 7 21.89 6.77 21.85
CA LEU A 7 22.78 7.61 22.66
C LEU A 7 21.99 8.62 23.50
N GLU A 8 20.98 9.26 22.93
CA GLU A 8 20.11 10.21 23.63
C GLU A 8 19.38 9.52 24.78
N LEU A 9 18.88 8.30 24.58
CA LEU A 9 18.22 7.52 25.63
C LEU A 9 19.17 7.20 26.79
N VAL A 10 20.43 6.84 26.49
CA VAL A 10 21.46 6.59 27.52
C VAL A 10 21.78 7.86 28.31
N VAL A 11 21.89 9.02 27.64
CA VAL A 11 22.13 10.30 28.31
C VAL A 11 20.97 10.65 29.25
N VAL A 12 19.73 10.50 28.79
CA VAL A 12 18.53 10.74 29.63
C VAL A 12 18.50 9.79 30.81
N ALA A 13 18.81 8.51 30.61
CA ALA A 13 18.89 7.53 31.70
C ALA A 13 19.97 7.91 32.71
N ALA A 14 21.17 8.31 32.26
CA ALA A 14 22.25 8.75 33.13
C ALA A 14 21.85 9.98 33.97
N VAL A 15 21.24 10.99 33.33
CA VAL A 15 20.72 12.18 34.03
C VAL A 15 19.64 11.79 35.05
N GLY A 16 18.72 10.90 34.68
CA GLY A 16 17.71 10.36 35.58
C GLY A 16 18.31 9.65 36.80
N LEU A 17 19.36 8.85 36.59
CA LEU A 17 20.11 8.20 37.68
C LEU A 17 20.77 9.21 38.60
N VAL A 18 21.30 10.32 38.09
CA VAL A 18 21.96 11.36 38.92
C VAL A 18 20.93 12.14 39.75
N ILE A 19 19.80 12.54 39.15
CA ILE A 19 18.80 13.38 39.82
C ILE A 19 18.03 12.60 40.89
N ILE A 20 17.53 11.41 40.52
CA ILE A 20 16.67 10.60 41.39
C ILE A 20 17.50 9.62 42.23
N GLY A 21 18.67 9.23 41.75
CA GLY A 21 19.49 8.18 42.34
C GLY A 21 19.16 6.79 41.77
N PRO A 22 20.16 5.92 41.57
CA PRO A 22 19.97 4.58 41.02
C PRO A 22 19.08 3.69 41.90
N GLU A 23 19.01 3.96 43.21
CA GLU A 23 18.19 3.18 44.15
C GLU A 23 16.70 3.55 44.10
N LYS A 24 16.38 4.80 43.76
CA LYS A 24 15.00 5.33 43.79
C LYS A 24 14.31 5.26 42.43
N LEU A 25 15.08 5.31 41.35
CA LEU A 25 14.59 5.21 39.97
C LEU A 25 13.76 3.93 39.70
N PRO A 26 14.19 2.71 40.09
CA PRO A 26 13.37 1.51 39.89
C PRO A 26 12.07 1.56 40.70
N GLY A 27 12.08 2.20 41.87
CA GLY A 27 10.87 2.45 42.65
C GLY A 27 9.90 3.40 41.93
N ALA A 28 10.41 4.52 41.40
CA ALA A 28 9.61 5.49 40.66
C ALA A 28 8.98 4.90 39.39
N ILE A 29 9.75 4.14 38.60
CA ILE A 29 9.23 3.44 37.40
C ILE A 29 8.10 2.50 37.78
N ARG A 30 8.25 1.71 38.85
CA ARG A 30 7.19 0.79 39.31
C ARG A 30 5.92 1.54 39.67
N THR A 31 6.02 2.65 40.40
CA THR A 31 4.86 3.46 40.79
C THR A 31 4.15 4.02 39.55
N VAL A 32 4.91 4.63 38.63
CA VAL A 32 4.36 5.17 37.38
C VAL A 32 3.73 4.07 36.52
N ALA A 33 4.38 2.91 36.41
CA ALA A 33 3.87 1.78 35.64
C ALA A 33 2.57 1.21 36.22
N ILE A 34 2.46 1.12 37.55
CA ILE A 34 1.21 0.70 38.20
C ILE A 34 0.10 1.73 37.94
N TRP A 35 0.40 3.02 38.02
CA TRP A 35 -0.57 4.09 37.75
C TRP A 35 -1.05 4.06 36.30
N ILE A 36 -0.13 3.98 35.34
CA ILE A 36 -0.45 3.88 33.92
C ILE A 36 -1.23 2.58 33.62
N GLY A 37 -0.85 1.47 34.24
CA GLY A 37 -1.52 0.18 34.10
C GLY A 37 -2.94 0.21 34.66
N THR A 38 -3.13 0.90 35.79
CA THR A 38 -4.44 1.11 36.40
C THR A 38 -5.33 1.94 35.49
N ILE A 39 -4.84 3.07 34.96
CA ILE A 39 -5.58 3.93 34.01
C ILE A 39 -5.94 3.17 32.74
N ARG A 40 -5.01 2.38 32.19
CA ARG A 40 -5.29 1.56 31.00
C ARG A 40 -6.37 0.52 31.27
N ARG A 41 -6.36 -0.08 32.47
CA ARG A 41 -7.35 -1.07 32.89
C ARG A 41 -8.72 -0.46 33.15
N THR A 42 -8.79 0.72 33.77
CA THR A 42 -10.05 1.44 33.98
C THR A 42 -10.66 1.89 32.66
N LEU A 43 -9.87 2.36 31.68
CA LEU A 43 -10.35 2.66 30.33
C LEU A 43 -10.84 1.40 29.59
N GLY A 44 -10.16 0.26 29.76
CA GLY A 44 -10.59 -1.02 29.18
C GLY A 44 -11.92 -1.50 29.74
N ASN A 45 -12.08 -1.44 31.07
CA ASN A 45 -13.32 -1.82 31.74
C ASN A 45 -14.46 -0.84 31.47
N ALA A 46 -14.17 0.47 31.46
CA ALA A 46 -15.14 1.49 31.08
C ALA A 46 -15.62 1.26 29.65
N ARG A 47 -14.73 1.01 28.69
CA ARG A 47 -15.12 0.67 27.32
C ARG A 47 -16.01 -0.57 27.25
N ALA A 48 -15.69 -1.62 28.01
CA ALA A 48 -16.48 -2.84 28.06
C ALA A 48 -17.86 -2.65 28.70
N GLU A 49 -17.97 -1.81 29.73
CA GLU A 49 -19.24 -1.50 30.40
C GLU A 49 -20.07 -0.48 29.58
N PHE A 50 -19.42 0.49 28.93
CA PHE A 50 -20.05 1.41 27.98
C PHE A 50 -20.62 0.66 26.78
N GLU A 51 -19.90 -0.30 26.19
CA GLU A 51 -20.41 -1.17 25.11
C GLU A 51 -21.68 -1.94 25.54
N ARG A 52 -21.78 -2.27 26.84
CA ARG A 52 -22.83 -3.11 27.41
C ARG A 52 -24.05 -2.34 27.93
N GLN A 53 -23.91 -1.07 28.29
CA GLN A 53 -24.99 -0.22 28.82
C GLN A 53 -25.44 0.90 27.87
N ILE A 54 -24.56 1.41 27.01
CA ILE A 54 -24.84 2.50 26.05
C ILE A 54 -24.43 1.99 24.67
N GLY A 55 -25.40 1.44 23.95
CA GLY A 55 -25.25 0.73 22.69
C GLY A 55 -24.10 1.24 21.81
N ALA A 56 -23.05 0.45 21.74
CA ALA A 56 -22.08 0.57 20.65
C ALA A 56 -22.73 0.38 19.28
N ASP A 57 -23.98 -0.06 19.20
CA ASP A 57 -24.76 -0.08 17.98
C ASP A 57 -25.00 1.31 17.39
N GLU A 58 -25.12 2.39 18.18
CA GLU A 58 -25.38 3.74 17.61
C GLU A 58 -24.09 4.39 17.11
N ILE A 59 -22.98 4.31 17.89
CA ILE A 59 -21.67 4.85 17.47
C ILE A 59 -20.99 3.95 16.43
N ARG A 60 -21.10 2.62 16.53
CA ARG A 60 -20.66 1.74 15.43
C ARG A 60 -21.51 1.98 14.20
N ARG A 61 -22.82 2.22 14.31
CA ARG A 61 -23.61 2.55 13.12
C ARG A 61 -23.16 3.86 12.50
N GLU A 62 -22.85 4.89 13.28
CA GLU A 62 -22.38 6.17 12.74
C GLU A 62 -21.00 6.04 12.06
N ILE A 63 -20.05 5.38 12.71
CA ILE A 63 -18.70 5.16 12.15
C ILE A 63 -18.71 4.14 11.00
N HIS A 64 -19.51 3.07 11.10
CA HIS A 64 -19.63 2.06 10.05
C HIS A 64 -20.40 2.59 8.85
N ASN A 65 -21.43 3.42 9.04
CA ASN A 65 -22.17 4.03 7.94
C ASN A 65 -21.30 5.06 7.20
N GLU A 66 -20.47 5.84 7.89
CA GLU A 66 -19.50 6.71 7.21
C GLU A 66 -18.43 5.93 6.44
N GLN A 67 -17.84 4.88 7.03
CA GLN A 67 -16.82 4.07 6.37
C GLN A 67 -17.38 3.23 5.21
N VAL A 68 -18.60 2.69 5.35
CA VAL A 68 -19.29 1.95 4.29
C VAL A 68 -19.68 2.89 3.14
N LEU A 69 -20.16 4.10 3.44
CA LEU A 69 -20.56 5.06 2.41
C LEU A 69 -19.33 5.69 1.71
N ALA A 70 -18.22 5.86 2.42
CA ALA A 70 -16.93 6.27 1.85
C ALA A 70 -16.34 5.18 0.95
N SER A 71 -16.32 3.92 1.41
CA SER A 71 -15.83 2.79 0.61
C SER A 71 -16.72 2.51 -0.60
N LEU A 72 -18.05 2.67 -0.49
CA LEU A 72 -18.97 2.55 -1.61
C LEU A 72 -18.77 3.66 -2.65
N ARG A 73 -18.51 4.91 -2.23
CA ARG A 73 -18.16 6.00 -3.15
C ARG A 73 -16.85 5.74 -3.88
N ALA A 74 -15.81 5.30 -3.17
CA ALA A 74 -14.53 4.95 -3.77
C ALA A 74 -14.63 3.76 -4.74
N ALA A 75 -15.42 2.75 -4.39
CA ALA A 75 -15.68 1.61 -5.27
C ALA A 75 -16.48 2.04 -6.53
N LYS A 76 -17.44 2.95 -6.38
CA LYS A 76 -18.24 3.46 -7.50
C LYS A 76 -17.40 4.31 -8.46
N SER A 77 -16.57 5.24 -7.95
CA SER A 77 -15.68 6.04 -8.81
C SER A 77 -14.66 5.17 -9.55
N THR A 78 -14.10 4.17 -8.87
CA THR A 78 -13.18 3.20 -9.48
C THR A 78 -13.87 2.40 -10.59
N ARG A 79 -15.12 1.96 -10.36
CA ARG A 79 -15.91 1.24 -11.36
C ARG A 79 -16.21 2.11 -12.58
N ASP A 80 -16.60 3.37 -12.38
CA ASP A 80 -16.91 4.31 -13.46
C ASP A 80 -15.66 4.63 -14.29
N GLU A 81 -14.50 4.81 -13.65
CA GLU A 81 -13.21 4.98 -14.35
C GLU A 81 -12.82 3.74 -15.17
N ILE A 82 -13.01 2.54 -14.62
CA ILE A 82 -12.74 1.27 -15.32
C ILE A 82 -13.67 1.13 -16.54
N GLN A 83 -14.96 1.43 -16.40
CA GLN A 83 -15.89 1.37 -17.52
C GLN A 83 -15.54 2.35 -18.63
N ASN A 84 -15.17 3.59 -18.28
CA ASN A 84 -14.75 4.58 -19.26
C ASN A 84 -13.46 4.17 -19.99
N LYS A 85 -12.49 3.62 -19.26
CA LYS A 85 -11.27 3.07 -19.87
C LYS A 85 -11.59 1.89 -20.80
N LEU A 86 -12.44 0.96 -20.38
CA LEU A 86 -12.85 -0.19 -21.20
C LEU A 86 -13.59 0.26 -22.47
N ASN A 87 -14.51 1.22 -22.36
CA ASN A 87 -15.22 1.76 -23.51
C ASN A 87 -14.27 2.47 -24.47
N ASN A 88 -13.32 3.26 -23.97
CA ASN A 88 -12.32 3.91 -24.81
C ASN A 88 -11.39 2.88 -25.48
N LEU A 89 -10.92 1.85 -24.77
CA LEU A 89 -10.11 0.78 -25.35
C LEU A 89 -10.88 -0.02 -26.42
N ALA A 90 -12.16 -0.29 -26.18
CA ALA A 90 -13.03 -0.94 -27.17
C ALA A 90 -13.22 -0.04 -28.40
N SER A 91 -13.44 1.27 -28.19
CA SER A 91 -13.56 2.26 -29.25
C SER A 91 -12.28 2.40 -30.06
N ASP A 92 -11.12 2.48 -29.41
CA ASP A 92 -9.81 2.58 -30.04
C ASP A 92 -9.45 1.30 -30.80
N SER A 93 -9.85 0.13 -30.29
CA SER A 93 -9.66 -1.14 -30.99
C SER A 93 -10.55 -1.25 -32.23
N LEU A 94 -11.80 -0.80 -32.15
CA LEU A 94 -12.72 -0.73 -33.29
C LEU A 94 -12.24 0.28 -34.33
N LYS A 95 -11.75 1.45 -33.89
CA LYS A 95 -11.22 2.51 -34.76
C LYS A 95 -9.88 2.14 -35.39
N SER A 96 -9.04 1.39 -34.69
CA SER A 96 -7.78 0.85 -35.22
C SER A 96 -8.01 -0.29 -36.22
N ALA A 97 -9.14 -0.99 -36.16
CA ALA A 97 -9.55 -1.96 -37.18
C ALA A 97 -10.05 -1.28 -38.47
N GLU A 98 -10.58 -0.06 -38.38
CA GLU A 98 -11.07 0.71 -39.55
C GLU A 98 -9.93 1.42 -40.31
N SER A 99 -8.82 1.74 -39.64
CA SER A 99 -7.67 2.43 -40.26
C SER A 99 -6.67 1.52 -41.00
N LYS A 100 -6.91 0.20 -41.04
CA LYS A 100 -5.97 -0.79 -41.62
C LYS A 100 -6.27 -1.18 -43.08
N ASN A 101 -7.22 -0.51 -43.74
CA ASN A 101 -7.69 -0.88 -45.08
C ASN A 101 -7.33 0.14 -46.20
N GLU A 102 -6.34 1.02 -45.98
CA GLU A 102 -5.96 2.08 -46.94
C GLU A 102 -4.46 2.13 -47.30
N SER A 103 -3.79 0.97 -47.33
CA SER A 103 -2.50 0.87 -48.02
C SER A 103 -2.25 -0.55 -48.51
N GLU A 104 -2.69 -0.81 -49.73
CA GLU A 104 -1.99 -1.68 -50.70
C GLU A 104 -2.77 -1.69 -52.03
N ASN A 105 -2.64 -0.62 -52.81
CA ASN A 105 -2.85 -0.71 -54.25
C ASN A 105 -2.15 0.45 -54.99
N ASN A 106 -0.91 0.25 -55.42
CA ASN A 106 -0.54 0.52 -56.82
C ASN A 106 0.90 0.07 -57.15
N GLY A 107 1.06 -0.59 -58.30
CA GLY A 107 2.17 -0.30 -59.21
C GLY A 107 3.35 -1.25 -59.21
N GLU A 108 3.24 -2.27 -60.06
CA GLU A 108 4.34 -3.02 -60.68
C GLU A 108 5.46 -2.09 -61.20
N ASN A 109 6.73 -2.52 -61.11
CA ASN A 109 7.52 -2.96 -62.27
C ASN A 109 9.05 -2.99 -61.99
N SER A 110 9.67 -4.02 -62.55
CA SER A 110 11.04 -4.06 -63.06
C SER A 110 12.17 -4.58 -62.16
N THR A 111 12.45 -5.87 -62.38
CA THR A 111 13.76 -6.43 -62.76
C THR A 111 14.96 -6.16 -61.84
N ALA A 112 15.50 -7.21 -61.22
CA ALA A 112 16.73 -7.87 -61.69
C ALA A 112 17.40 -8.75 -60.59
N VAL A 113 17.59 -10.03 -60.95
CA VAL A 113 18.65 -10.98 -60.54
C VAL A 113 18.72 -11.47 -59.07
N THR A 114 18.17 -12.68 -58.85
CA THR A 114 18.83 -13.96 -58.46
C THR A 114 20.18 -13.91 -57.68
N PRO A 115 20.59 -15.01 -57.03
CA PRO A 115 20.20 -15.57 -55.73
C PRO A 115 21.41 -15.67 -54.77
N GLU A 116 21.23 -15.90 -53.47
CA GLU A 116 22.05 -16.95 -52.83
C GLU A 116 21.46 -17.48 -51.52
N LYS A 117 21.68 -18.78 -51.38
CA LYS A 117 21.12 -19.75 -50.44
C LYS A 117 22.11 -19.85 -49.24
N PRO A 118 22.05 -20.87 -48.36
CA PRO A 118 21.74 -20.69 -46.94
C PRO A 118 22.88 -21.17 -46.01
N ALA A 119 22.57 -21.21 -44.71
CA ALA A 119 22.98 -22.26 -43.76
C ALA A 119 24.43 -22.32 -43.26
N SER A 120 24.53 -22.33 -41.92
CA SER A 120 25.23 -23.33 -41.06
C SER A 120 25.32 -22.72 -39.66
N THR A 121 24.65 -23.19 -38.59
CA THR A 121 24.72 -24.49 -37.88
C THR A 121 26.11 -24.82 -37.33
N THR A 122 26.10 -25.31 -36.08
CA THR A 122 27.15 -26.07 -35.35
C THR A 122 28.27 -25.20 -34.77
N SER A 123 28.82 -25.41 -33.57
CA SER A 123 28.80 -26.47 -32.54
C SER A 123 29.66 -25.90 -31.39
N ASP A 124 29.25 -25.97 -30.13
CA ASP A 124 29.55 -27.06 -29.19
C ASP A 124 30.94 -26.96 -28.52
N GLN A 125 30.90 -27.12 -27.19
CA GLN A 125 31.91 -27.73 -26.31
C GLN A 125 33.34 -27.17 -26.18
N THR A 126 33.74 -26.81 -24.95
CA THR A 126 34.64 -27.60 -24.07
C THR A 126 35.35 -26.69 -23.03
N THR A 127 35.19 -27.08 -21.76
CA THR A 127 36.09 -27.13 -20.56
C THR A 127 37.53 -26.58 -20.67
N PRO A 128 38.23 -26.23 -19.55
CA PRO A 128 38.48 -27.08 -18.37
C PRO A 128 37.83 -26.59 -17.05
#